data_AF-A0A3D6BVG2-F1
#
_entry.id   AF-A0A3D6BVG2-F1
#
_cell.length_a   1.000
_cell.length_b   1.000
_cell.length_c   1.000
_cell.angle_alpha   90.00
_cell.angle_beta   90.00
_cell.angle_gamma   90.00
#
_symmetry.space_group_name_H-M   'P 1'
#
loop_
_entity.id
_entity.type
_entity.pdbx_description
1 polymer ?
#
loop_
_entity_poly.entity_id
_entity_poly.type
_entity_poly.pdbx_seq_one_letter_code
_entity_poly.pdbx_strand_id
1 'polypeptide(L)' 'MGFSQGHFVIQNKKQTDKIRFKLINNLIILPVEINGVALSFLLDTGVNKSIIF' A
#
# COMPACT_ATOMS: atom_id res chain seq x y z
N MET A 1 -1.01 -11.41 -25.94
CA MET A 1 0.23 -10.77 -25.48
C MET A 1 -0.04 -10.16 -24.12
N GLY A 2 0.45 -10.76 -23.03
CA GLY A 2 0.27 -10.23 -21.68
C GLY A 2 1.45 -9.35 -21.29
N PHE A 3 1.20 -8.11 -20.87
CA PHE A 3 2.22 -7.31 -20.21
C PHE A 3 2.24 -7.72 -18.74
N SER A 4 3.32 -8.36 -18.28
CA SER A 4 3.58 -8.49 -16.85
C SER A 4 4.21 -7.20 -16.34
N GLN A 5 3.90 -6.82 -15.10
CA GLN A 5 4.67 -5.80 -14.40
C GLN A 5 6.07 -6.37 -14.17
N GLY A 6 7.07 -5.95 -14.96
CA GLY A 6 8.43 -6.47 -14.85
C GLY A 6 9.07 -6.09 -13.51
N HIS A 7 9.18 -4.78 -13.25
CA HIS A 7 9.79 -4.24 -12.03
C HIS A 7 8.79 -3.36 -11.27
N PHE A 8 8.88 -3.38 -9.94
CA PHE A 8 8.21 -2.41 -9.08
C PHE A 8 8.89 -1.05 -9.24
N VAL A 9 8.09 -0.03 -9.56
CA VAL A 9 8.58 1.35 -9.75
C VAL A 9 7.86 2.24 -8.76
N ILE A 10 8.63 2.91 -7.91
CA ILE A 10 8.12 4.02 -7.12
C ILE A 10 8.05 5.23 -8.06
N GLN A 11 6.87 5.83 -8.21
CA GLN A 11 6.65 6.96 -9.11
C GLN A 11 7.20 8.28 -8.55
N ASN A 12 8.46 8.28 -8.15
CA ASN A 12 9.18 9.47 -7.77
C ASN A 12 10.62 9.38 -8.32
N LYS A 13 11.38 10.49 -8.30
CA LYS A 13 12.77 10.50 -8.80
C LYS A 13 13.75 9.74 -7.88
N LYS A 14 13.27 9.13 -6.81
CA LYS A 14 14.03 8.39 -5.80
C LYS A 14 13.60 6.92 -5.85
N GLN A 15 14.40 6.04 -5.30
CA GLN A 15 14.05 4.61 -5.22
C GLN A 15 13.28 4.28 -3.93
N THR A 16 12.89 5.29 -3.16
CA THR A 16 12.24 5.17 -1.85
C THR A 16 11.20 6.26 -1.66
N ASP A 17 10.23 5.99 -0.78
CA ASP A 17 9.22 6.97 -0.38
C ASP A 17 9.04 6.99 1.14
N LYS A 18 8.51 8.10 1.66
CA LYS A 18 8.12 8.28 3.06
C LYS A 18 6.63 8.63 3.12
N ILE A 19 5.83 7.65 3.50
CA ILE A 19 4.38 7.76 3.62
C ILE A 19 3.96 8.03 5.07
N ARG A 20 2.99 8.94 5.23
CA ARG A 20 2.36 9.19 6.54
C ARG A 20 1.38 8.07 6.84
N PHE A 21 1.34 7.65 8.10
CA PHE A 21 0.40 6.64 8.60
C PHE A 21 -0.14 7.07 9.95
N LYS A 22 -1.26 6.45 10.36
CA LYS A 22 -1.80 6.60 11.72
C LYS A 22 -1.39 5.39 12.54
N LEU A 23 -0.91 5.63 13.76
CA LEU A 23 -0.68 4.58 14.75
C LEU A 23 -1.83 4.65 15.77
N ILE A 24 -2.74 3.68 15.73
CA ILE A 24 -3.89 3.61 16.64
C ILE A 24 -3.91 2.22 17.26
N ASN A 25 -3.90 2.13 18.59
CA ASN A 25 -3.89 0.86 19.32
C ASN A 25 -2.83 -0.12 18.81
N ASN A 26 -1.62 0.40 18.56
CA ASN A 26 -0.46 -0.35 18.03
C ASN A 26 -0.63 -0.90 16.61
N LEU A 27 -1.70 -0.51 15.90
CA LEU A 27 -1.91 -0.84 14.49
C LEU A 27 -1.45 0.30 13.59
N ILE A 28 -0.68 -0.04 12.56
CA ILE A 28 -0.30 0.88 11.49
C ILE A 28 -1.44 0.92 10.48
N ILE A 29 -2.11 2.06 10.40
CA ILE A 29 -3.20 2.32 9.47
C ILE A 29 -2.70 3.23 8.34
N LEU A 30 -2.75 2.71 7.11
CA LEU A 30 -2.34 3.39 5.89
C LEU A 30 -3.56 3.89 5.12
N PRO A 31 -3.66 5.20 4.84
CA PRO A 31 -4.66 5.70 3.89
C PRO A 31 -4.22 5.34 2.46
N VAL A 32 -5.13 4.80 1.66
CA VAL A 32 -4.88 4.53 0.24
C VAL A 32 -6.08 4.93 -0.60
N GLU A 33 -5.86 5.15 -1.88
CA GLU A 33 -6.92 5.33 -2.87
C GLU A 33 -6.83 4.23 -3.92
N ILE A 34 -7.93 3.51 -4.11
CA ILE A 34 -8.02 2.43 -5.11
C ILE A 34 -9.22 2.74 -6.00
N ASN A 35 -8.98 2.93 -7.29
CA ASN A 35 -10.02 3.27 -8.27
C ASN A 35 -10.88 4.48 -7.88
N GLY A 36 -10.27 5.53 -7.30
CA GLY A 36 -10.96 6.73 -6.85
C GLY A 36 -11.68 6.61 -5.50
N VAL A 37 -11.59 5.47 -4.82
CA VAL A 37 -12.20 5.23 -3.51
C VAL A 37 -11.14 5.29 -2.42
N ALA A 38 -11.36 6.17 -1.44
CA ALA A 38 -10.50 6.28 -0.27
C ALA A 38 -10.77 5.14 0.70
N LEU A 39 -9.71 4.40 1.06
CA LEU A 39 -9.74 3.24 1.94
C LEU A 39 -8.70 3.38 3.07
N SER A 40 -8.86 2.58 4.12
CA SER A 40 -7.87 2.44 5.20
C SER A 40 -7.39 1.01 5.26
N PHE A 41 -6.08 0.82 5.18
CA PHE A 41 -5.43 -0.49 5.20
C PHE A 41 -4.73 -0.70 6.53
N LEU A 42 -4.86 -1.90 7.07
CA LEU A 42 -4.04 -2.38 8.18
C LEU A 42 -2.76 -3.02 7.61
N LEU A 43 -1.61 -2.58 8.08
CA LEU A 43 -0.34 -3.22 7.75
C LEU A 43 -0.12 -4.44 8.65
N ASP A 44 -0.33 -5.62 8.09
CA ASP A 44 -0.16 -6.90 8.77
C ASP A 44 0.91 -7.75 8.05
N THR A 45 1.98 -8.11 8.76
CA THR A 45 3.07 -8.95 8.23
C THR A 45 2.79 -10.45 8.36
N GLY A 46 1.73 -10.85 9.07
CA GLY A 46 1.34 -12.24 9.30
C GLY A 46 0.47 -12.86 8.20
N VAL A 47 0.07 -12.08 7.19
CA VAL A 47 -0.82 -12.52 6.10
C VAL A 47 -0.10 -12.56 4.75
N ASN A 48 -0.38 -13.56 3.91
CA ASN A 48 0.28 -13.72 2.60
C ASN A 48 -0.39 -12.94 1.45
N LYS A 49 -1.63 -12.50 1.66
CA LYS A 49 -2.47 -11.83 0.66
C LYS A 49 -3.14 -10.65 1.35
N SER A 50 -3.08 -9.49 0.71
CA SER A 50 -3.88 -8.34 1.14
C SER A 50 -5.36 -8.65 0.91
N ILE A 51 -6.18 -8.36 1.92
CA ILE A 51 -7.63 -8.48 1.87
C ILE A 51 -8.19 -7.06 1.75
N ILE A 52 -9.10 -6.84 0.80
CA ILE A 52 -9.81 -5.58 0.59
C ILE A 52 -11.29 -5.87 0.83
N PHE A 53 -11.93 -5.08 1.69
CA PHE A 53 -13.37 -5.16 2.00
C PHE A 53 -13.99 -3.77 1.91
#